data_AF-A0A4P9WJA8-F1
#
_entry.id   AF-A0A4P9WJA8-F1
#
_cell.length_a   1.000
_cell.length_b   1.000
_cell.length_c   1.000
_cell.angle_alpha   90.00
_cell.angle_beta   90.00
_cell.angle_gamma   90.00
#
_symmetry.space_group_name_H-M   'P 1'
#
loop_
_entity.id
_entity.type
_entity.pdbx_description
1 polymer ?
#
loop_
_entity_poly.entity_id
_entity_poly.type
_entity_poly.pdbx_seq_one_letter_code
_entity_poly.pdbx_strand_id
1 'polypeptide(L)'
;MENNQKDVKEAVRAFTRCAALVRSLGVFSSNETLEDINTSDLRYLLVDAYLGEVALKIVDSDRAKTLQAAQTYLKRFLATCEQHGALSDEDKSYLDGEISGVAKDADRRRMEKIARYRREKATKDKLKVSKPNDETIDEELDREMILVTVDLMIQRAIESVKMIRDEIIMVEQMRRAREREELERERGGRSEGTAAVDLRERGRGLVDRTGPVLAPDGKLLRPFVLTNRREDLQKQVFRPGHNLPTMTLDQYFDNEVKRGNVLSGGTERPAKYVPEDTDEDAIDAETIKARQWDEFKDDNPRGWGNRMNKG
;
A
#
# COMPACT_ATOMS: atom_id res chain seq x y z
N MET A 1 -6.40 -22.05 -10.04
CA MET A 1 -5.23 -21.40 -9.38
C MET A 1 -3.96 -22.24 -9.45
N GLU A 2 -4.03 -23.56 -9.28
CA GLU A 2 -2.83 -24.44 -9.36
C GLU A 2 -2.12 -24.44 -10.73
N ASN A 3 -2.86 -24.40 -11.85
CA ASN A 3 -2.25 -24.38 -13.18
C ASN A 3 -1.37 -23.12 -13.38
N ASN A 4 -1.88 -21.96 -13.00
CA ASN A 4 -1.17 -20.68 -13.16
C ASN A 4 0.16 -20.64 -12.39
N GLN A 5 0.26 -21.32 -11.24
CA GLN A 5 1.51 -21.36 -10.47
C GLN A 5 2.55 -22.33 -11.03
N LYS A 6 2.12 -23.37 -11.77
CA LYS A 6 3.04 -24.23 -12.52
C LYS A 6 3.69 -23.44 -13.64
N ASP A 7 2.88 -22.72 -14.41
CA ASP A 7 3.33 -21.90 -15.54
C ASP A 7 4.31 -20.80 -15.08
N VAL A 8 4.00 -20.11 -13.98
CA VAL A 8 4.89 -19.10 -13.38
C VAL A 8 6.24 -19.71 -12.98
N LYS A 9 6.24 -20.88 -12.31
CA LYS A 9 7.48 -21.55 -11.89
C LYS A 9 8.30 -22.05 -13.08
N GLU A 10 7.63 -22.52 -14.14
CA GLU A 10 8.28 -22.92 -15.38
C GLU A 10 8.90 -21.72 -16.10
N ALA A 11 8.17 -20.61 -16.22
CA ALA A 11 8.67 -19.37 -16.77
C ALA A 11 9.90 -18.86 -16.00
N VAL A 12 9.88 -18.91 -14.66
CA VAL A 12 11.05 -18.54 -13.83
C VAL A 12 12.25 -19.42 -14.14
N ARG A 13 12.07 -20.74 -14.30
CA ARG A 13 13.17 -21.65 -14.67
C ARG A 13 13.71 -21.34 -16.06
N ALA A 14 12.83 -21.09 -17.04
CA ALA A 14 13.21 -20.75 -18.41
C ALA A 14 13.99 -19.43 -18.46
N PHE A 15 13.48 -18.38 -17.83
CA PHE A 15 14.16 -17.08 -17.75
C PHE A 15 15.46 -17.16 -16.96
N THR A 16 15.54 -17.96 -15.89
CA THR A 16 16.79 -18.17 -15.14
C THR A 16 17.87 -18.82 -16.02
N ARG A 17 17.49 -19.82 -16.81
CA ARG A 17 18.39 -20.46 -17.79
C ARG A 17 18.79 -19.48 -18.89
N CYS A 18 17.84 -18.73 -19.44
CA CYS A 18 18.13 -17.70 -20.45
C CYS A 18 19.10 -16.65 -19.93
N ALA A 19 18.87 -16.11 -18.73
CA ALA A 19 19.74 -15.13 -18.09
C ALA A 19 21.16 -15.68 -17.88
N ALA A 20 21.29 -16.97 -17.52
CA ALA A 20 22.59 -17.62 -17.40
C ALA A 20 23.31 -17.72 -18.75
N LEU A 21 22.59 -18.07 -19.83
CA LEU A 21 23.13 -18.15 -21.18
C LEU A 21 23.60 -16.79 -21.70
N VAL A 22 22.77 -15.74 -21.54
CA VAL A 22 23.11 -14.36 -21.92
C VAL A 22 24.43 -13.92 -21.27
N ARG A 23 24.61 -14.23 -19.98
CA ARG A 23 25.86 -13.93 -19.27
C ARG A 23 27.03 -14.78 -19.74
N SER A 24 26.83 -16.09 -19.94
CA SER A 24 27.92 -16.99 -20.37
C SER A 24 28.41 -16.72 -21.79
N LEU A 25 27.51 -16.24 -22.67
CA LEU A 25 27.82 -15.89 -24.05
C LEU A 25 28.42 -14.48 -24.16
N GLY A 26 28.34 -13.67 -23.09
CA GLY A 26 28.84 -12.29 -23.12
C GLY A 26 28.10 -11.44 -24.15
N VAL A 27 26.79 -11.63 -24.30
CA VAL A 27 25.95 -10.92 -25.30
C VAL A 27 26.08 -9.40 -25.19
N PHE A 28 26.38 -8.91 -23.99
CA PHE A 28 26.56 -7.50 -23.71
C PHE A 28 27.96 -7.27 -23.14
N SER A 29 28.70 -6.34 -23.75
CA SER A 29 30.02 -5.91 -23.28
C SER A 29 29.92 -4.64 -22.44
N SER A 30 30.82 -4.48 -21.46
CA SER A 30 30.81 -3.31 -20.56
C SER A 30 31.06 -1.97 -21.23
N ASN A 31 31.59 -1.99 -22.46
CA ASN A 31 32.01 -0.80 -23.19
C ASN A 31 31.07 -0.47 -24.35
N GLU A 32 29.97 -1.20 -24.50
CA GLU A 32 28.97 -0.97 -25.55
C GLU A 32 27.86 -0.06 -25.05
N THR A 33 27.41 0.86 -25.89
CA THR A 33 26.19 1.63 -25.69
C THR A 33 24.99 0.92 -26.32
N LEU A 34 23.77 1.35 -26.01
CA LEU A 34 22.56 0.84 -26.66
C LEU A 34 22.64 0.89 -28.20
N GLU A 35 23.30 1.89 -28.76
CA GLU A 35 23.44 2.07 -30.21
C GLU A 35 24.30 0.98 -30.85
N ASP A 36 25.28 0.44 -30.12
CA ASP A 36 26.23 -0.57 -30.60
C ASP A 36 25.64 -1.99 -30.59
N ILE A 37 24.51 -2.21 -29.92
CA ILE A 37 23.88 -3.52 -29.78
C ILE A 37 22.96 -3.83 -30.97
N ASN A 38 23.11 -5.02 -31.55
CA ASN A 38 22.22 -5.51 -32.61
C ASN A 38 20.75 -5.54 -32.16
N THR A 39 19.83 -5.20 -33.05
CA THR A 39 18.38 -5.23 -32.77
C THR A 39 17.90 -6.60 -32.29
N SER A 40 18.48 -7.68 -32.82
CA SER A 40 18.18 -9.05 -32.40
C SER A 40 18.59 -9.36 -30.96
N ASP A 41 19.59 -8.65 -30.42
CA ASP A 41 20.19 -8.93 -29.12
C ASP A 41 19.63 -8.01 -28.02
N LEU A 42 19.12 -6.82 -28.39
CA LEU A 42 18.47 -5.88 -27.47
C LEU A 42 17.36 -6.53 -26.61
N ARG A 43 16.60 -7.48 -27.16
CA ARG A 43 15.55 -8.19 -26.41
C ARG A 43 16.08 -8.94 -25.19
N TYR A 44 17.36 -9.32 -25.18
CA TYR A 44 17.96 -10.02 -24.06
C TYR A 44 18.23 -9.11 -22.86
N LEU A 45 18.23 -7.77 -23.03
CA LEU A 45 18.26 -6.82 -21.91
C LEU A 45 17.03 -7.00 -20.99
N LEU A 46 15.89 -7.39 -21.57
CA LEU A 46 14.63 -7.53 -20.86
C LEU A 46 14.53 -8.81 -20.01
N VAL A 47 15.45 -9.76 -20.19
CA VAL A 47 15.39 -11.09 -19.54
C VAL A 47 15.34 -10.97 -18.02
N ASP A 48 16.19 -10.12 -17.44
CA ASP A 48 16.24 -9.92 -15.99
C ASP A 48 15.02 -9.15 -15.47
N ALA A 49 14.48 -8.24 -16.27
CA ALA A 49 13.27 -7.50 -15.93
C ALA A 49 12.06 -8.45 -15.88
N TYR A 50 11.88 -9.29 -16.90
CA TYR A 50 10.82 -10.30 -16.92
C TYR A 50 11.01 -11.36 -15.83
N LEU A 51 12.24 -11.79 -15.57
CA LEU A 51 12.53 -12.72 -14.47
C LEU A 51 12.10 -12.13 -13.12
N GLY A 52 12.37 -10.84 -12.87
CA GLY A 52 11.91 -10.12 -11.69
C GLY A 52 10.37 -10.06 -11.59
N GLU A 53 9.69 -9.64 -12.65
CA GLU A 53 8.22 -9.55 -12.71
C GLU A 53 7.53 -10.89 -12.47
N VAL A 54 7.99 -11.96 -13.13
CA VAL A 54 7.41 -13.29 -12.98
C VAL A 54 7.71 -13.85 -11.58
N ALA A 55 8.90 -13.61 -11.04
CA ALA A 55 9.23 -14.00 -9.66
C ALA A 55 8.28 -13.39 -8.63
N LEU A 56 7.82 -12.14 -8.84
CA LEU A 56 6.83 -11.50 -7.95
C LEU A 56 5.46 -12.19 -7.95
N LYS A 57 5.14 -12.99 -8.97
CA LYS A 57 3.88 -13.75 -9.06
C LYS A 57 3.93 -15.11 -8.35
N ILE A 58 5.10 -15.52 -7.85
CA ILE A 58 5.23 -16.75 -7.06
C ILE A 58 4.48 -16.58 -5.73
N VAL A 59 3.64 -17.56 -5.43
CA VAL A 59 2.99 -17.71 -4.12
C VAL A 59 3.65 -18.88 -3.39
N ASP A 60 4.35 -18.59 -2.30
CA ASP A 60 5.07 -19.54 -1.48
C ASP A 60 4.97 -19.22 0.02
N SER A 61 5.51 -20.11 0.85
CA SER A 61 5.55 -19.92 2.31
C SER A 61 6.61 -18.90 2.73
N ASP A 62 7.72 -18.81 1.99
CA ASP A 62 8.86 -17.94 2.29
C ASP A 62 8.88 -16.74 1.34
N ARG A 63 7.82 -15.92 1.43
CA ARG A 63 7.64 -14.73 0.59
C ARG A 63 8.83 -13.77 0.66
N ALA A 64 9.48 -13.67 1.82
CA ALA A 64 10.65 -12.82 2.00
C ALA A 64 11.80 -13.21 1.07
N LYS A 65 12.12 -14.51 0.94
CA LYS A 65 13.13 -14.98 -0.02
C LYS A 65 12.75 -14.70 -1.46
N THR A 66 11.49 -14.95 -1.82
CA THR A 66 10.99 -14.68 -3.17
C THR A 66 11.12 -13.20 -3.53
N LEU A 67 10.79 -12.30 -2.61
CA LEU A 67 10.97 -10.85 -2.77
C LEU A 67 12.44 -10.44 -2.90
N GLN A 68 13.34 -11.03 -2.11
CA GLN A 68 14.78 -10.77 -2.21
C GLN A 68 15.36 -11.23 -3.56
N ALA A 69 14.93 -12.39 -4.05
CA ALA A 69 15.33 -12.89 -5.36
C ALA A 69 14.83 -11.96 -6.47
N ALA A 70 13.55 -11.58 -6.45
CA ALA A 70 12.97 -10.63 -7.40
C ALA A 70 13.69 -9.28 -7.39
N GLN A 71 14.00 -8.75 -6.20
CA GLN A 71 14.77 -7.50 -6.07
C GLN A 71 16.16 -7.62 -6.71
N THR A 72 16.83 -8.76 -6.54
CA THR A 72 18.15 -9.01 -7.12
C THR A 72 18.08 -9.00 -8.65
N TYR A 73 17.07 -9.63 -9.25
CA TYR A 73 16.88 -9.65 -10.69
C TYR A 73 16.59 -8.25 -11.26
N LEU A 74 15.68 -7.50 -10.62
CA LEU A 74 15.35 -6.14 -11.06
C LEU A 74 16.53 -5.17 -10.90
N LYS A 75 17.29 -5.27 -9.80
CA LYS A 75 18.52 -4.47 -9.63
C LYS A 75 19.58 -4.80 -10.67
N ARG A 76 19.74 -6.08 -11.04
CA ARG A 76 20.66 -6.48 -12.10
C ARG A 76 20.24 -5.88 -13.44
N PHE A 77 18.95 -5.96 -13.78
CA PHE A 77 18.41 -5.31 -14.97
C PHE A 77 18.72 -3.81 -15.01
N LEU A 78 18.43 -3.08 -13.93
CA LEU A 78 18.70 -1.65 -13.84
C LEU A 78 20.20 -1.32 -13.97
N ALA A 79 21.07 -2.13 -13.36
CA ALA A 79 22.51 -1.97 -13.48
C ALA A 79 23.01 -2.19 -14.91
N THR A 80 22.50 -3.22 -15.60
CA THR A 80 22.79 -3.44 -17.02
C THR A 80 22.29 -2.26 -17.88
N CYS A 81 21.07 -1.77 -17.63
CA CYS A 81 20.55 -0.59 -18.32
C CYS A 81 21.39 0.67 -18.07
N GLU A 82 21.89 0.87 -16.86
CA GLU A 82 22.79 1.98 -16.55
C GLU A 82 24.12 1.86 -17.31
N GLN A 83 24.70 0.67 -17.32
CA GLN A 83 25.97 0.38 -18.00
C GLN A 83 25.93 0.68 -19.50
N HIS A 84 24.80 0.40 -20.17
CA HIS A 84 24.62 0.65 -21.60
C HIS A 84 24.00 2.01 -21.92
N GLY A 85 23.87 2.91 -20.94
CA GLY A 85 23.33 4.26 -21.16
C GLY A 85 21.82 4.33 -21.38
N ALA A 86 21.07 3.26 -21.05
CA ALA A 86 19.61 3.21 -21.17
C ALA A 86 18.89 3.92 -20.01
N LEU A 87 19.55 4.06 -18.85
CA LEU A 87 18.96 4.65 -17.65
C LEU A 87 19.18 6.17 -17.62
N SER A 88 18.08 6.94 -17.64
CA SER A 88 18.16 8.41 -17.59
C SER A 88 18.63 8.92 -16.22
N ASP A 89 19.20 10.12 -16.17
CA ASP A 89 19.66 10.73 -14.92
C ASP A 89 18.51 10.99 -13.92
N GLU A 90 17.32 11.26 -14.44
CA GLU A 90 16.08 11.39 -13.66
C GLU A 90 15.70 10.06 -13.00
N ASP A 91 15.92 8.94 -13.69
CA ASP A 91 15.68 7.60 -13.19
C ASP A 91 16.69 7.20 -12.11
N LYS A 92 17.97 7.54 -12.30
CA LYS A 92 19.02 7.37 -11.29
C LYS A 92 18.73 8.16 -10.02
N SER A 93 18.46 9.45 -10.15
CA SER A 93 18.16 10.35 -9.03
C SER A 93 16.92 9.90 -8.24
N TYR A 94 15.89 9.42 -8.93
CA TYR A 94 14.71 8.88 -8.27
C TYR A 94 15.00 7.57 -7.54
N LEU A 95 15.74 6.65 -8.16
CA LEU A 95 16.13 5.38 -7.55
C LEU A 95 16.94 5.62 -6.26
N ASP A 96 17.92 6.51 -6.31
CA ASP A 96 18.74 6.91 -5.15
C ASP A 96 17.90 7.57 -4.05
N GLY A 97 16.97 8.46 -4.44
CA GLY A 97 16.03 9.08 -3.52
C GLY A 97 15.12 8.06 -2.80
N GLU A 98 14.69 7.02 -3.51
CA GLU A 98 13.88 5.95 -2.93
C GLU A 98 14.73 4.98 -2.10
N ILE A 99 15.99 4.71 -2.47
CA ILE A 99 16.91 3.86 -1.68
C ILE A 99 17.33 4.52 -0.38
N SER A 100 17.67 5.81 -0.43
CA SER A 100 18.15 6.56 0.73
C SER A 100 17.08 6.78 1.80
N GLY A 101 15.80 6.61 1.45
CA GLY A 101 14.69 6.75 2.39
C GLY A 101 14.51 8.17 2.94
N VAL A 102 15.17 9.16 2.33
CA VAL A 102 15.15 10.54 2.81
C VAL A 102 13.73 11.11 2.69
N ALA A 103 13.28 11.75 3.78
CA ALA A 103 12.02 12.47 3.84
C ALA A 103 12.01 13.66 2.88
N LYS A 104 11.60 13.43 1.61
CA LYS A 104 11.25 14.51 0.69
C LYS A 104 9.91 15.13 1.10
N ASP A 105 9.75 16.42 0.80
CA ASP A 105 8.49 17.14 0.96
C ASP A 105 7.35 16.38 0.29
N ALA A 106 6.20 16.29 0.97
CA ALA A 106 5.05 15.54 0.49
C ALA A 106 4.57 16.01 -0.90
N ASP A 107 4.63 17.33 -1.14
CA ASP A 107 4.26 17.95 -2.41
C ASP A 107 5.22 17.51 -3.54
N ARG A 108 6.54 17.53 -3.28
CA ARG A 108 7.54 17.06 -4.26
C ARG A 108 7.39 15.58 -4.57
N ARG A 109 7.19 14.72 -3.56
CA ARG A 109 6.93 13.27 -3.77
C ARG A 109 5.70 13.03 -4.64
N ARG A 110 4.64 13.80 -4.40
CA ARG A 110 3.40 13.72 -5.19
C ARG A 110 3.66 14.13 -6.64
N MET A 111 4.35 15.24 -6.87
CA MET A 111 4.67 15.73 -8.21
C MET A 111 5.53 14.72 -8.98
N GLU A 112 6.58 14.18 -8.37
CA GLU A 112 7.44 13.13 -8.96
C GLU A 112 6.61 11.89 -9.35
N LYS A 113 5.69 11.45 -8.48
CA LYS A 113 4.81 10.30 -8.78
C LYS A 113 3.84 10.58 -9.93
N ILE A 114 3.28 11.80 -10.00
CA ILE A 114 2.40 12.20 -11.11
C ILE A 114 3.20 12.24 -12.42
N ALA A 115 4.42 12.77 -12.40
CA ALA A 115 5.29 12.82 -13.58
C ALA A 115 5.60 11.41 -14.09
N ARG A 116 6.00 10.49 -13.20
CA ARG A 116 6.24 9.09 -13.58
C ARG A 116 5.00 8.39 -14.12
N TYR A 117 3.84 8.56 -13.48
CA TYR A 117 2.59 7.99 -13.98
C TYR A 117 2.22 8.50 -15.37
N ARG A 118 2.43 9.79 -15.65
CA ARG A 118 2.22 10.37 -16.99
C ARG A 118 3.20 9.79 -18.01
N ARG A 119 4.48 9.65 -17.66
CA ARG A 119 5.51 9.02 -18.50
C ARG A 119 5.16 7.57 -18.81
N GLU A 120 4.79 6.77 -17.80
CA GLU A 120 4.43 5.36 -17.98
C GLU A 120 3.21 5.20 -18.88
N LYS A 121 2.20 6.08 -18.70
CA LYS A 121 1.02 6.11 -19.58
C LYS A 121 1.41 6.43 -21.02
N ALA A 122 2.24 7.45 -21.24
CA ALA A 122 2.70 7.84 -22.57
C ALA A 122 3.51 6.72 -23.25
N THR A 123 4.44 6.07 -22.54
CA THR A 123 5.22 4.93 -23.06
C THR A 123 4.31 3.76 -23.42
N LYS A 124 3.29 3.44 -22.58
CA LYS A 124 2.29 2.41 -22.91
C LYS A 124 1.45 2.75 -24.13
N ASP A 125 1.07 4.01 -24.29
CA ASP A 125 0.25 4.44 -25.42
C ASP A 125 1.06 4.39 -26.73
N LYS A 126 2.36 4.74 -26.71
CA LYS A 126 3.28 4.52 -27.84
C LYS A 126 3.35 3.06 -28.27
N LEU A 127 3.50 2.14 -27.32
CA LEU A 127 3.59 0.70 -27.60
C LEU A 127 2.29 0.11 -28.20
N LYS A 128 1.13 0.73 -27.94
CA LYS A 128 -0.14 0.30 -28.55
C LYS A 128 -0.24 0.72 -30.02
N VAL A 129 0.21 1.93 -30.34
CA VAL A 129 0.13 2.49 -31.69
C VAL A 129 1.14 1.83 -32.62
N SER A 130 2.31 1.46 -32.09
CA SER A 130 3.43 0.89 -32.85
C SER A 130 3.22 -0.59 -33.28
N LYS A 131 2.16 -1.29 -32.84
CA LYS A 131 1.89 -2.67 -33.28
C LYS A 131 1.51 -2.71 -34.77
N PRO A 132 2.37 -3.22 -35.68
CA PRO A 132 2.03 -3.29 -37.09
C PRO A 132 0.99 -4.38 -37.34
N ASN A 133 0.10 -4.14 -38.31
CA ASN A 133 -0.90 -5.09 -38.79
C ASN A 133 -0.38 -6.00 -39.92
N ASP A 134 0.87 -5.83 -40.38
CA ASP A 134 1.37 -6.43 -41.62
C ASP A 134 2.78 -7.03 -41.45
N GLU A 135 3.04 -8.14 -42.15
CA GLU A 135 4.17 -9.09 -41.95
C GLU A 135 5.55 -8.59 -42.42
N THR A 136 5.63 -7.39 -42.99
CA THR A 136 6.93 -6.77 -43.34
C THR A 136 7.44 -5.93 -42.19
N ILE A 137 8.12 -6.59 -41.26
CA ILE A 137 8.77 -5.99 -40.12
C ILE A 137 9.90 -5.08 -40.63
N ASP A 138 9.71 -3.77 -40.48
CA ASP A 138 10.80 -2.80 -40.58
C ASP A 138 11.73 -2.98 -39.37
N GLU A 139 12.99 -3.36 -39.60
CA GLU A 139 13.99 -3.56 -38.54
C GLU A 139 14.14 -2.32 -37.65
N GLU A 140 13.88 -1.13 -38.19
CA GLU A 140 13.93 0.13 -37.45
C GLU A 140 12.73 0.27 -36.49
N LEU A 141 11.52 -0.10 -36.92
CA LEU A 141 10.33 -0.16 -36.05
C LEU A 141 10.48 -1.21 -34.95
N ASP A 142 11.06 -2.37 -35.27
CA ASP A 142 11.35 -3.42 -34.30
C ASP A 142 12.32 -2.95 -33.22
N ARG A 143 13.38 -2.25 -33.65
CA ARG A 143 14.34 -1.63 -32.72
C ARG A 143 13.66 -0.61 -31.83
N GLU A 144 12.88 0.30 -32.40
CA GLU A 144 12.13 1.30 -31.63
C GLU A 144 11.20 0.64 -30.61
N MET A 145 10.45 -0.38 -31.02
CA MET A 145 9.54 -1.12 -30.14
C MET A 145 10.28 -1.77 -28.97
N ILE A 146 11.45 -2.37 -29.20
CA ILE A 146 12.26 -2.96 -28.13
C ILE A 146 12.76 -1.88 -27.18
N LEU A 147 13.27 -0.76 -27.69
CA LEU A 147 13.76 0.36 -26.84
C LEU A 147 12.64 0.98 -26.00
N VAL A 148 11.45 1.19 -26.58
CA VAL A 148 10.26 1.65 -25.85
C VAL A 148 9.85 0.63 -24.77
N THR A 149 10.00 -0.67 -25.05
CA THR A 149 9.75 -1.73 -24.06
C THR A 149 10.78 -1.70 -22.94
N VAL A 150 12.06 -1.46 -23.25
CA VAL A 150 13.12 -1.28 -22.24
C VAL A 150 12.79 -0.09 -21.33
N ASP A 151 12.42 1.07 -21.89
CA ASP A 151 11.99 2.25 -21.12
C ASP A 151 10.81 1.93 -20.19
N LEU A 152 9.79 1.24 -20.71
CA LEU A 152 8.63 0.82 -19.90
C LEU A 152 9.05 -0.11 -18.76
N MET A 153 9.96 -1.06 -19.02
CA MET A 153 10.42 -2.01 -18.03
C MET A 153 11.34 -1.36 -16.99
N ILE A 154 12.13 -0.33 -17.35
CA ILE A 154 12.88 0.49 -16.39
C ILE A 154 11.93 1.15 -15.40
N GLN A 155 10.88 1.81 -15.90
CA GLN A 155 9.90 2.50 -15.06
C GLN A 155 9.21 1.52 -14.09
N ARG A 156 8.80 0.35 -14.58
CA ARG A 156 8.20 -0.71 -13.75
C ARG A 156 9.16 -1.33 -12.75
N ALA A 157 10.42 -1.53 -13.14
CA ALA A 157 11.43 -2.10 -12.26
C ALA A 157 11.72 -1.18 -11.07
N ILE A 158 11.82 0.13 -11.30
CA ILE A 158 12.02 1.13 -10.26
C ILE A 158 10.85 1.12 -9.25
N GLU A 159 9.61 1.14 -9.76
CA GLU A 159 8.42 1.06 -8.90
C GLU A 159 8.36 -0.27 -8.13
N SER A 160 8.65 -1.38 -8.79
CA SER A 160 8.68 -2.70 -8.16
C SER A 160 9.75 -2.81 -7.08
N VAL A 161 10.96 -2.28 -7.28
CA VAL A 161 12.02 -2.27 -6.26
C VAL A 161 11.57 -1.54 -5.00
N LYS A 162 10.84 -0.42 -5.14
CA LYS A 162 10.24 0.30 -4.02
C LYS A 162 9.17 -0.55 -3.32
N MET A 163 8.21 -1.08 -4.07
CA MET A 163 7.13 -1.90 -3.52
C MET A 163 7.66 -3.14 -2.78
N ILE A 164 8.69 -3.78 -3.33
CA ILE A 164 9.37 -4.91 -2.68
C ILE A 164 10.00 -4.50 -1.35
N ARG A 165 10.65 -3.32 -1.29
CA ARG A 165 11.26 -2.82 -0.04
C ARG A 165 10.19 -2.67 1.05
N ASP A 166 9.08 -2.03 0.71
CA ASP A 166 7.97 -1.80 1.64
C ASP A 166 7.32 -3.14 2.05
N GLU A 167 7.13 -4.07 1.11
CA GLU A 167 6.57 -5.40 1.37
C GLU A 167 7.48 -6.23 2.28
N ILE A 168 8.81 -6.21 2.09
CA ILE A 168 9.77 -6.92 2.96
C ILE A 168 9.64 -6.44 4.41
N ILE A 169 9.50 -5.13 4.63
CA ILE A 169 9.31 -4.57 5.98
C ILE A 169 8.01 -5.09 6.59
N MET A 170 6.92 -5.10 5.83
CA MET A 170 5.62 -5.61 6.30
C MET A 170 5.66 -7.11 6.58
N VAL A 171 6.31 -7.91 5.74
CA VAL A 171 6.44 -9.38 5.93
C VAL A 171 7.21 -9.69 7.21
N GLU A 172 8.28 -8.97 7.49
CA GLU A 172 9.04 -9.14 8.74
C GLU A 172 8.23 -8.70 9.98
N GLN A 173 7.46 -7.62 9.88
CA GLN A 173 6.56 -7.19 10.94
C GLN A 173 5.46 -8.24 11.21
N MET A 174 4.87 -8.80 10.15
CA MET A 174 3.88 -9.89 10.25
C MET A 174 4.49 -11.15 10.87
N ARG A 175 5.73 -11.51 10.50
CA ARG A 175 6.44 -12.65 11.11
C ARG A 175 6.60 -12.46 12.62
N ARG A 176 7.10 -11.29 13.04
CA ARG A 176 7.25 -10.95 14.47
C ARG A 176 5.92 -10.87 15.23
N ALA A 177 4.84 -10.47 14.57
CA ALA A 177 3.51 -10.46 15.18
C ALA A 177 3.02 -11.90 15.43
N ARG A 178 3.18 -12.79 14.44
CA ARG A 178 2.83 -14.22 14.59
C ARG A 178 3.63 -14.90 15.71
N GLU A 179 4.94 -14.66 15.76
CA GLU A 179 5.82 -15.18 16.83
C GLU A 179 5.38 -14.67 18.22
N ARG A 180 4.99 -13.39 18.32
CA ARG A 180 4.47 -12.82 19.57
C ARG A 180 3.15 -13.47 20.00
N GLU A 181 2.20 -13.61 19.08
CA GLU A 181 0.92 -14.27 19.37
C GLU A 181 1.10 -15.75 19.76
N GLU A 182 2.07 -16.44 19.17
CA GLU A 182 2.38 -17.82 19.52
C GLU A 182 2.96 -17.92 20.94
N LEU A 183 3.90 -17.05 21.29
CA LEU A 183 4.43 -16.94 22.66
C LEU A 183 3.33 -16.57 23.68
N GLU A 184 2.40 -15.69 23.32
CA GLU A 184 1.26 -15.33 24.16
C GLU A 184 0.26 -16.49 24.30
N ARG A 185 0.02 -17.28 23.25
CA ARG A 185 -0.77 -18.51 23.32
C ARG A 185 -0.11 -19.57 24.20
N GLU A 186 1.20 -19.76 24.10
CA GLU A 186 1.93 -20.68 24.97
C GLU A 186 1.92 -20.25 26.45
N ARG A 187 2.00 -18.94 26.70
CA ARG A 187 1.87 -18.37 28.06
C ARG A 187 0.43 -18.43 28.57
N GLY A 188 -0.56 -18.17 27.71
CA GLY A 188 -1.99 -18.22 28.01
C GLY A 188 -2.50 -19.65 28.22
N GLY A 189 -1.95 -20.62 27.48
CA GLY A 189 -2.25 -22.05 27.64
C GLY A 189 -1.70 -22.66 28.94
N ARG A 190 -0.74 -22.00 29.62
CA ARG A 190 -0.37 -22.34 31.00
C ARG A 190 -1.28 -21.72 32.06
N SER A 191 -2.15 -20.78 31.66
CA SER A 191 -3.04 -20.03 32.54
C SER A 191 -4.53 -20.39 32.35
N GLU A 192 -4.84 -21.57 31.81
CA GLU A 192 -6.20 -22.15 31.88
C GLU A 192 -6.41 -23.03 33.14
N GLY A 193 -5.59 -22.81 34.17
CA GLY A 193 -5.72 -23.45 35.49
C GLY A 193 -5.70 -22.50 36.68
N THR A 194 -5.30 -21.24 36.51
CA THR A 194 -5.22 -20.26 37.61
C THR A 194 -5.50 -18.85 37.10
N ALA A 195 -6.72 -18.61 36.60
CA ALA A 195 -7.20 -17.26 36.44
C ALA A 195 -7.14 -16.56 37.80
N ALA A 196 -6.42 -15.44 37.84
CA ALA A 196 -6.19 -14.57 38.98
C ALA A 196 -7.43 -14.46 39.89
N VAL A 197 -7.41 -15.17 41.00
CA VAL A 197 -8.27 -14.89 42.15
C VAL A 197 -7.43 -14.06 43.10
N ASP A 198 -7.83 -12.80 43.23
CA ASP A 198 -7.50 -11.85 44.30
C ASP A 198 -6.48 -12.31 45.34
N LEU A 199 -5.27 -11.75 45.24
CA LEU A 199 -4.25 -11.82 46.30
C LEU A 199 -4.60 -10.90 47.49
N ARG A 200 -5.89 -10.83 47.88
CA ARG A 200 -6.39 -10.05 49.02
C ARG A 200 -7.15 -10.85 50.09
N GLU A 201 -7.24 -12.18 49.94
CA GLU A 201 -7.82 -13.06 50.96
C GLU A 201 -6.81 -14.06 51.55
N ARG A 202 -5.55 -13.67 51.76
CA ARG A 202 -4.60 -14.51 52.51
C ARG A 202 -4.69 -14.26 54.01
N GLY A 203 -5.90 -14.38 54.55
CA GLY A 203 -6.19 -13.96 55.93
C GLY A 203 -7.45 -14.52 56.56
N ARG A 204 -7.98 -15.68 56.15
CA ARG A 204 -8.83 -16.52 57.02
C ARG A 204 -8.66 -18.00 56.66
N GLY A 205 -8.69 -18.83 57.71
CA GLY A 205 -8.25 -20.21 57.71
C GLY A 205 -8.81 -21.06 56.57
N LEU A 206 -7.93 -21.90 56.04
CA LEU A 206 -8.21 -23.02 55.17
C LEU A 206 -9.13 -24.00 55.93
N VAL A 207 -10.44 -23.83 55.79
CA VAL A 207 -11.40 -24.90 56.12
C VAL A 207 -11.57 -25.70 54.83
N ASP A 208 -11.18 -26.97 54.86
CA ASP A 208 -11.32 -27.90 53.75
C ASP A 208 -12.73 -27.83 53.13
N ARG A 209 -12.82 -27.30 51.90
CA ARG A 209 -14.08 -27.18 51.14
C ARG A 209 -14.32 -28.39 50.20
N THR A 210 -13.70 -29.52 50.50
CA THR A 210 -13.69 -30.77 49.71
C THR A 210 -14.86 -31.69 50.07
N GLY A 211 -16.10 -31.17 50.03
CA GLY A 211 -17.33 -31.94 50.30
C GLY A 211 -18.61 -31.34 49.67
N PRO A 212 -19.70 -32.12 49.59
CA PRO A 212 -20.96 -31.69 48.97
C PRO A 212 -21.63 -30.52 49.70
N VAL A 213 -22.26 -29.62 48.94
CA VAL A 213 -22.86 -28.35 49.46
C VAL A 213 -24.12 -28.61 50.28
N LEU A 214 -24.89 -29.61 49.86
CA LEU A 214 -26.15 -30.02 50.46
C LEU A 214 -26.01 -31.44 50.98
N ALA A 215 -26.58 -31.70 52.15
CA ALA A 215 -26.85 -33.05 52.59
C ALA A 215 -28.07 -33.63 51.82
N PRO A 216 -28.24 -34.96 51.77
CA PRO A 216 -29.37 -35.61 51.11
C PRO A 216 -30.75 -35.22 51.69
N ASP A 217 -30.78 -34.68 52.91
CA ASP A 217 -31.96 -34.16 53.59
C ASP A 217 -32.22 -32.66 53.31
N GLY A 218 -31.46 -32.05 52.39
CA GLY A 218 -31.65 -30.68 51.92
C GLY A 218 -31.06 -29.60 52.83
N LYS A 219 -30.38 -29.97 53.92
CA LYS A 219 -29.72 -29.00 54.80
C LYS A 219 -28.40 -28.52 54.19
N LEU A 220 -28.19 -27.20 54.29
CA LEU A 220 -26.99 -26.54 53.79
C LEU A 220 -25.82 -26.82 54.75
N LEU A 221 -24.85 -27.60 54.28
CA LEU A 221 -23.66 -27.97 55.06
C LEU A 221 -22.57 -26.89 55.01
N ARG A 222 -22.66 -25.95 54.06
CA ARG A 222 -21.71 -24.85 53.91
C ARG A 222 -22.38 -23.54 53.48
N PRO A 223 -21.91 -22.37 53.97
CA PRO A 223 -22.36 -21.08 53.46
C PRO A 223 -21.95 -20.93 51.99
N PHE A 224 -22.90 -20.53 51.13
CA PHE A 224 -22.64 -20.19 49.73
C PHE A 224 -23.27 -18.83 49.43
N VAL A 225 -22.67 -18.08 48.50
CA VAL A 225 -23.21 -16.79 48.05
C VAL A 225 -23.91 -17.01 46.72
N LEU A 226 -25.20 -16.71 46.66
CA LEU A 226 -25.95 -16.63 45.41
C LEU A 226 -25.41 -15.43 44.63
N THR A 227 -24.63 -15.69 43.58
CA THR A 227 -24.22 -14.64 42.63
C THR A 227 -24.95 -14.90 41.31
N ASN A 228 -25.44 -13.84 40.66
CA ASN A 228 -26.09 -13.89 39.33
C ASN A 228 -25.09 -14.21 38.20
N ARG A 229 -24.03 -14.94 38.51
CA ARG A 229 -22.90 -15.26 37.63
C ARG A 229 -23.36 -15.95 36.35
N ARG A 230 -24.46 -16.72 36.41
CA ARG A 230 -25.08 -17.35 35.24
C ARG A 230 -25.73 -16.33 34.30
N GLU A 231 -26.41 -15.33 34.85
CA GLU A 231 -27.03 -14.24 34.06
C GLU A 231 -25.97 -13.33 33.44
N ASP A 232 -24.89 -13.05 34.19
CA ASP A 232 -23.78 -12.24 33.70
C ASP A 232 -23.00 -12.93 32.57
N LEU A 233 -22.75 -14.23 32.71
CA LEU A 233 -22.16 -15.04 31.64
C LEU A 233 -23.07 -15.08 30.41
N GLN A 234 -24.40 -15.22 30.60
CA GLN A 234 -25.36 -15.21 29.50
C GLN A 234 -25.35 -13.88 28.72
N LYS A 235 -25.15 -12.74 29.39
CA LYS A 235 -25.03 -11.41 28.75
C LYS A 235 -23.70 -11.18 28.02
N GLN A 236 -22.74 -12.09 28.16
CA GLN A 236 -21.42 -11.99 27.51
C GLN A 236 -21.32 -12.85 26.25
N VAL A 237 -22.19 -13.85 26.08
CA VAL A 237 -22.27 -14.64 24.85
C VAL A 237 -23.21 -13.91 23.88
N PHE A 238 -22.84 -13.81 22.59
CA PHE A 238 -23.57 -13.08 21.53
C PHE A 238 -23.45 -11.55 21.51
N ARG A 239 -22.28 -11.01 21.86
CA ARG A 239 -21.97 -9.59 21.58
C ARG A 239 -21.48 -9.41 20.12
N PRO A 240 -21.93 -8.38 19.40
CA PRO A 240 -21.37 -8.05 18.09
C PRO A 240 -19.86 -7.76 18.17
N GLY A 241 -19.08 -8.25 17.20
CA GLY A 241 -17.61 -8.06 17.16
C GLY A 241 -17.15 -6.65 16.79
N HIS A 242 -18.04 -5.65 16.84
CA HIS A 242 -17.75 -4.26 16.54
C HIS A 242 -18.42 -3.36 17.59
N ASN A 243 -17.83 -2.18 17.82
CA ASN A 243 -18.39 -1.21 18.73
C ASN A 243 -19.69 -0.64 18.14
N LEU A 244 -20.82 -0.98 18.76
CA LEU A 244 -22.10 -0.38 18.42
C LEU A 244 -22.12 1.10 18.83
N PRO A 245 -22.79 1.98 18.07
CA PRO A 245 -23.03 3.35 18.50
C PRO A 245 -23.72 3.38 19.87
N THR A 246 -23.11 4.09 20.81
CA THR A 246 -23.62 4.23 22.18
C THR A 246 -24.63 5.38 22.32
N MET A 247 -24.85 6.15 21.26
CA MET A 247 -25.75 7.30 21.21
C MET A 247 -26.59 7.26 19.92
N THR A 248 -27.82 7.74 19.99
CA THR A 248 -28.70 7.87 18.81
C THR A 248 -28.30 9.10 17.99
N LEU A 249 -28.72 9.14 16.73
CA LEU A 249 -28.47 10.27 15.83
C LEU A 249 -28.93 11.60 16.43
N ASP A 250 -30.13 11.61 17.02
CA ASP A 250 -30.71 12.81 17.64
C ASP A 250 -29.90 13.24 18.87
N GLN A 251 -29.48 12.28 19.69
CA GLN A 251 -28.68 12.55 20.88
C GLN A 251 -27.27 13.05 20.54
N TYR A 252 -26.72 12.58 19.42
CA TYR A 252 -25.48 13.10 18.85
C TYR A 252 -25.67 14.52 18.31
N PHE A 253 -26.77 14.78 17.60
CA PHE A 253 -27.11 16.11 17.09
C PHE A 253 -27.26 17.13 18.23
N ASP A 254 -27.99 16.79 19.29
CA ASP A 254 -28.14 17.63 20.47
C ASP A 254 -26.80 17.95 21.14
N ASN A 255 -25.88 16.99 21.16
CA ASN A 255 -24.53 17.19 21.71
C ASN A 255 -23.70 18.13 20.82
N GLU A 256 -23.80 18.03 19.50
CA GLU A 256 -23.12 18.95 18.57
C GLU A 256 -23.73 20.36 18.61
N VAL A 257 -25.06 20.49 18.74
CA VAL A 257 -25.75 21.77 18.96
C VAL A 257 -25.28 22.40 20.28
N LYS A 258 -25.24 21.64 21.37
CA LYS A 258 -24.71 22.10 22.67
C LYS A 258 -23.25 22.53 22.60
N ARG A 259 -22.46 21.90 21.74
CA ARG A 259 -21.05 22.26 21.48
C ARG A 259 -20.91 23.45 20.54
N GLY A 260 -22.01 24.01 20.02
CA GLY A 260 -21.98 25.16 19.12
C GLY A 260 -21.45 24.85 17.72
N ASN A 261 -21.33 23.56 17.36
CA ASN A 261 -20.84 23.11 16.06
C ASN A 261 -21.91 23.10 14.96
N VAL A 262 -23.13 23.53 15.27
CA VAL A 262 -24.24 23.60 14.32
C VAL A 262 -24.46 25.05 13.88
N LEU A 263 -24.30 25.30 12.58
CA LEU A 263 -24.48 26.62 11.98
C LEU A 263 -25.97 27.00 11.97
N SER A 264 -26.39 27.87 12.88
CA SER A 264 -27.75 28.41 12.92
C SER A 264 -27.82 29.73 12.14
N GLY A 265 -28.11 29.66 10.85
CA GLY A 265 -28.39 30.83 10.01
C GLY A 265 -27.83 30.72 8.60
N GLY A 266 -28.68 30.42 7.62
CA GLY A 266 -28.26 30.34 6.22
C GLY A 266 -29.28 29.77 5.23
N THR A 267 -30.59 29.82 5.52
CA THR A 267 -31.62 29.26 4.61
C THR A 267 -32.14 30.24 3.58
N GLU A 268 -31.78 31.53 3.64
CA GLU A 268 -32.09 32.47 2.58
C GLU A 268 -30.91 32.54 1.61
N ARG A 269 -31.03 31.82 0.50
CA ARG A 269 -30.14 32.02 -0.65
C ARG A 269 -30.54 33.37 -1.28
N PRO A 270 -29.67 34.40 -1.30
CA PRO A 270 -29.98 35.62 -2.02
C PRO A 270 -30.23 35.27 -3.50
N ALA A 271 -31.27 35.84 -4.09
CA ALA A 271 -31.57 35.67 -5.51
C ALA A 271 -30.33 36.09 -6.32
N LYS A 272 -29.84 35.20 -7.20
CA LYS A 272 -28.73 35.53 -8.09
C LYS A 272 -29.17 36.65 -9.04
N TYR A 273 -28.51 37.80 -8.93
CA TYR A 273 -28.61 38.86 -9.93
C TYR A 273 -27.97 38.35 -11.23
N VAL A 274 -28.73 38.37 -12.32
CA VAL A 274 -28.25 38.05 -13.68
C VAL A 274 -28.22 39.39 -14.42
N PRO A 275 -27.03 39.94 -14.76
CA PRO A 275 -26.93 41.13 -15.60
C PRO A 275 -27.55 40.88 -16.99
N GLU A 276 -28.20 41.88 -17.58
CA GLU A 276 -28.65 41.83 -18.98
C GLU A 276 -27.45 41.99 -19.93
N ASP A 277 -27.41 41.20 -21.02
CA ASP A 277 -26.32 41.10 -22.03
C ASP A 277 -25.99 42.42 -22.78
N THR A 278 -26.57 43.55 -22.40
CA THR A 278 -26.44 44.84 -23.10
C THR A 278 -25.55 45.85 -22.37
N ASP A 279 -25.09 45.53 -21.15
CA ASP A 279 -24.34 46.47 -20.30
C ASP A 279 -22.85 46.10 -20.30
N GLU A 280 -22.07 46.67 -21.24
CA GLU A 280 -20.65 46.35 -21.45
C GLU A 280 -19.79 46.60 -20.19
N ASP A 281 -20.12 47.62 -19.41
CA ASP A 281 -19.42 47.95 -18.15
C ASP A 281 -19.60 46.84 -17.08
N ALA A 282 -20.76 46.18 -17.06
CA ALA A 282 -21.04 45.09 -16.13
C ALA A 282 -20.26 43.81 -16.50
N ILE A 283 -20.15 43.53 -17.80
CA ILE A 283 -19.39 42.40 -18.33
C ILE A 283 -17.90 42.60 -18.04
N ASP A 284 -17.36 43.80 -18.27
CA ASP A 284 -15.94 44.06 -18.00
C ASP A 284 -15.62 43.95 -16.51
N ALA A 285 -16.50 44.46 -15.63
CA ALA A 285 -16.36 44.31 -14.18
C ALA A 285 -16.40 42.84 -13.72
N GLU A 286 -17.24 42.00 -14.32
CA GLU A 286 -17.28 40.56 -14.02
C GLU A 286 -16.02 39.85 -14.50
N THR A 287 -15.51 40.23 -15.67
CA THR A 287 -14.26 39.69 -16.22
C THR A 287 -13.06 40.07 -15.34
N ILE A 288 -13.02 41.30 -14.84
CA ILE A 288 -12.00 41.77 -13.88
C ILE A 288 -12.10 40.99 -12.57
N LYS A 289 -13.31 40.80 -12.02
CA LYS A 289 -13.50 39.99 -10.80
C LYS A 289 -13.09 38.54 -11.00
N ALA A 290 -13.36 37.95 -12.15
CA ALA A 290 -12.93 36.58 -12.48
C ALA A 290 -11.40 36.47 -12.52
N ARG A 291 -10.71 37.44 -13.14
CA ARG A 291 -9.24 37.50 -13.15
C ARG A 291 -8.67 37.68 -11.75
N GLN A 292 -9.20 38.61 -10.96
CA GLN A 292 -8.79 38.82 -9.57
C GLN A 292 -9.01 37.57 -8.71
N TRP A 293 -10.08 36.82 -8.98
CA TRP A 293 -10.38 35.58 -8.26
C TRP A 293 -9.43 34.44 -8.64
N ASP A 294 -8.99 34.37 -9.89
CA ASP A 294 -7.96 33.43 -10.32
C ASP A 294 -6.59 33.81 -9.74
N GLU A 295 -6.20 35.09 -9.77
CA GLU A 295 -4.96 35.58 -9.14
C GLU A 295 -4.95 35.31 -7.62
N PHE A 296 -6.06 35.58 -6.94
CA PHE A 296 -6.21 35.21 -5.53
C PHE A 296 -6.07 33.70 -5.33
N LYS A 297 -6.67 32.85 -6.16
CA LYS A 297 -6.55 31.38 -6.03
C LYS A 297 -5.13 30.88 -6.27
N ASP A 298 -4.38 31.53 -7.15
CA ASP A 298 -2.97 31.21 -7.39
C ASP A 298 -2.11 31.60 -6.19
N ASP A 299 -2.36 32.76 -5.59
CA ASP A 299 -1.71 33.23 -4.35
C ASP A 299 -2.16 32.46 -3.09
N ASN A 300 -3.33 31.82 -3.14
CA ASN A 300 -3.97 31.12 -2.02
C ASN A 300 -4.21 29.64 -2.35
N PRO A 301 -3.15 28.80 -2.39
CA PRO A 301 -3.29 27.39 -2.69
C PRO A 301 -4.26 26.69 -1.74
N ARG A 302 -5.07 25.78 -2.28
CA ARG A 302 -6.02 24.98 -1.50
C ARG A 302 -5.33 24.33 -0.29
N GLY A 303 -5.84 24.64 0.90
CA GLY A 303 -5.30 24.13 2.16
C GLY A 303 -4.35 25.07 2.90
N TRP A 304 -4.14 26.32 2.43
CA TRP A 304 -3.33 27.33 3.13
C TRP A 304 -3.75 27.51 4.60
N GLY A 305 -5.06 27.63 4.88
CA GLY A 305 -5.58 27.83 6.24
C GLY A 305 -5.41 26.64 7.20
N ASN A 306 -5.25 25.42 6.69
CA ASN A 306 -5.12 24.22 7.54
C ASN A 306 -3.65 23.90 7.92
N ARG A 307 -2.71 24.81 7.60
CA ARG A 307 -1.27 24.66 7.91
C ARG A 307 -0.87 25.29 9.26
N MET A 308 -1.68 26.18 9.82
CA MET A 308 -1.36 26.88 11.09
C MET A 308 -1.86 26.17 12.35
N ASN A 309 -2.81 25.23 12.26
CA ASN A 309 -3.34 24.51 13.43
C ASN A 309 -2.62 23.16 13.67
N LYS A 310 -1.29 23.18 13.63
CA LYS A 310 -0.45 22.10 14.18
C LYS A 310 0.09 22.57 15.53
N GLY A 311 -0.78 22.52 16.53
CA GLY A 311 -0.40 22.43 17.94
C GLY A 311 -0.50 20.97 18.39
#